data_AF-A0A180F105-F1
#
_entry.id   AF-A0A180F105-F1
#
_cell.length_a   1.000
_cell.length_b   1.000
_cell.length_c   1.000
_cell.angle_alpha   90.00
_cell.angle_beta   90.00
_cell.angle_gamma   90.00
#
_symmetry.space_group_name_H-M   'P 1'
#
loop_
_entity.id
_entity.type
_entity.pdbx_description
1 polymer ?
#
loop_
_entity_poly.entity_id
_entity_poly.type
_entity_poly.pdbx_seq_one_letter_code
_entity_poly.pdbx_strand_id
1 'polypeptide(L)' 'MATDMEILQKMDGLSPDLKPVKRTPVFGCAKGQFQMADDFDAPLEDFKEYME' A
#
# COMPACT_ATOMS: atom_id res chain seq x y z
N MET A 1 -15.15 33.42 5.29
CA MET A 1 -13.82 33.85 5.82
C MET A 1 -13.64 33.51 7.30
N ALA A 2 -14.67 33.54 8.16
CA ALA A 2 -14.51 33.17 9.58
C ALA A 2 -14.67 31.67 9.89
N THR A 3 -15.23 30.89 8.97
CA THR A 3 -15.52 29.45 9.17
C THR A 3 -14.31 28.53 8.97
N ASP A 4 -13.34 28.97 8.17
CA ASP A 4 -12.28 28.08 7.68
C ASP A 4 -11.11 28.02 8.66
N MET A 5 -10.87 29.12 9.39
CA MET A 5 -9.88 29.20 10.48
C MET A 5 -10.34 28.47 11.76
N GLU A 6 -11.65 28.46 12.04
CA GLU A 6 -12.23 27.74 13.19
C GLU A 6 -12.21 26.21 13.01
N ILE A 7 -12.32 25.73 11.76
CA ILE A 7 -12.18 24.31 11.43
C ILE A 7 -10.72 23.85 11.62
N LEU A 8 -9.75 24.69 11.24
CA LEU A 8 -8.33 24.42 11.42
C LEU A 8 -7.93 24.40 12.91
N GLN A 9 -8.44 25.34 13.73
CA GLN A 9 -8.22 25.34 15.19
C GLN A 9 -8.77 24.10 15.91
N LYS A 10 -9.76 23.40 15.34
CA LYS A 10 -10.32 22.16 15.90
C LYS A 10 -9.55 20.90 15.47
N MET A 11 -8.60 21.02 14.54
CA MET A 11 -7.74 19.91 14.08
C MET A 11 -6.34 19.92 14.73
N ASP A 12 -6.05 20.90 15.60
CA ASP A 12 -4.78 21.01 16.36
C ASP A 12 -4.63 19.95 17.49
N GLY A 13 -5.52 18.95 17.54
CA GLY A 13 -5.49 17.83 18.47
C GLY A 13 -5.17 16.47 17.85
N LEU A 14 -4.89 16.39 16.54
CA LEU A 14 -4.43 15.15 15.94
C LEU A 14 -2.93 14.99 16.23
N SER A 15 -2.64 14.26 17.31
CA SER A 15 -1.31 14.07 17.86
C SER A 15 -0.25 13.73 16.78
N PRO A 16 0.97 14.28 16.89
CA PRO A 16 2.09 13.96 15.99
C PRO A 16 2.57 12.49 16.11
N ASP A 17 2.00 11.74 17.06
CA ASP A 17 2.34 10.35 17.39
C ASP A 17 1.30 9.33 16.89
N LEU A 18 0.58 9.62 15.80
CA LEU A 18 -0.15 8.60 15.04
C LEU A 18 0.87 7.62 14.42
N LYS A 19 1.40 6.72 15.24
CA LYS A 19 2.14 5.56 14.78
C LYS A 19 1.22 4.86 13.78
N PRO A 20 1.72 4.53 12.57
CA PRO A 20 0.90 3.83 11.60
C PRO A 20 0.33 2.58 12.26
N VAL A 21 -1.00 2.48 12.26
CA VAL A 21 -1.69 1.32 12.82
C VAL A 21 -1.16 0.10 12.09
N LYS A 22 -0.38 -0.73 12.80
CA LYS A 22 0.12 -1.99 12.25
C LYS A 22 -1.09 -2.87 11.98
N ARG A 23 -1.46 -3.00 10.70
CA ARG A 23 -2.53 -3.92 10.30
C ARG A 23 -1.99 -5.33 10.36
N THR A 24 -2.66 -6.20 11.11
CA THR A 24 -2.38 -7.63 11.09
C THR A 24 -2.91 -8.20 9.78
N PRO A 25 -2.08 -8.86 8.95
CA PRO A 25 -2.59 -9.53 7.75
C PRO A 25 -3.57 -10.63 8.16
N VAL A 26 -4.69 -10.70 7.44
CA VAL A 26 -5.70 -11.76 7.59
C VAL A 26 -5.64 -12.70 6.40
N PHE A 27 -6.07 -13.96 6.59
CA PHE A 27 -6.08 -14.93 5.50
C PHE A 27 -6.88 -14.40 4.30
N GLY A 28 -6.26 -14.43 3.11
CA GLY A 28 -6.88 -13.94 1.88
C GLY A 28 -6.96 -12.41 1.74
N CYS A 29 -6.32 -11.60 2.59
CA CYS A 29 -6.38 -10.14 2.49
C CYS A 29 -5.86 -9.56 1.16
N ALA A 30 -5.04 -10.31 0.43
CA ALA A 30 -4.49 -9.94 -0.88
C ALA A 30 -5.22 -10.61 -2.07
N LYS A 31 -6.30 -11.35 -1.83
CA LYS A 31 -7.03 -12.05 -2.91
C LYS A 31 -7.55 -11.05 -3.94
N GLY A 32 -7.15 -11.22 -5.20
CA GLY A 32 -7.54 -10.34 -6.31
C GLY A 32 -6.80 -9.00 -6.37
N GLN A 33 -5.82 -8.75 -5.49
CA GLN A 33 -4.99 -7.54 -5.56
C GLN A 33 -3.87 -7.64 -6.60
N PHE A 34 -3.59 -8.83 -7.11
CA PHE A 34 -2.62 -9.08 -8.17
C PHE A 34 -3.25 -9.93 -9.27
N GLN A 35 -2.73 -9.77 -10.48
CA GLN A 35 -3.06 -10.59 -11.63
C GLN A 35 -1.81 -11.37 -12.00
N MET A 36 -1.94 -12.69 -12.13
CA MET A 36 -0.87 -13.55 -12.60
C MET A 36 -0.99 -13.63 -14.13
N ALA A 37 0.11 -13.39 -14.83
CA ALA A 37 0.16 -13.57 -16.28
C ALA A 37 0.17 -15.07 -16.62
N ASP A 38 -0.35 -15.43 -17.79
CA ASP A 38 -0.42 -16.83 -18.23
C ASP A 38 0.98 -17.45 -18.46
N ASP A 39 2.00 -16.60 -18.64
CA ASP A 39 3.39 -16.94 -18.90
C ASP A 39 4.30 -16.74 -17.67
N PHE A 40 3.74 -16.69 -16.44
CA PHE A 40 4.50 -16.41 -15.22
C PHE A 40 5.73 -17.31 -14.99
N ASP A 41 5.65 -18.58 -15.40
CA ASP A 41 6.75 -19.55 -15.27
C ASP A 41 7.83 -19.39 -16.36
N ALA A 42 7.60 -18.56 -17.38
CA ALA A 42 8.58 -18.33 -18.43
C ALA A 42 9.78 -17.52 -17.88
N PRO A 43 11.01 -17.80 -18.36
CA PRO A 43 12.16 -17.02 -17.96
C PRO A 43 12.00 -15.57 -18.43
N LEU A 44 12.32 -14.64 -17.54
CA LEU A 44 12.45 -13.22 -17.88
C LEU A 44 13.54 -13.06 -18.95
N GLU A 45 13.34 -12.16 -19.91
CA GLU A 45 14.26 -11.97 -21.05
C GLU A 45 15.71 -11.76 -20.59
N ASP A 46 15.90 -10.92 -19.57
CA ASP A 46 17.21 -10.60 -18.97
C ASP A 46 17.87 -11.79 -18.25
N PHE A 47 17.12 -12.86 -17.96
CA PHE A 47 17.57 -14.04 -17.23
C PHE A 47 17.72 -15.29 -18.10
N LYS A 48 17.34 -15.24 -19.39
CA LYS A 48 17.48 -16.38 -20.31
C LYS A 48 18.92 -16.86 -20.44
N GLU A 49 19.87 -15.95 -20.46
CA GLU A 49 21.31 -16.25 -20.58
C GLU A 49 21.85 -17.08 -19.39
N TYR A 50 21.20 -17.04 -18.23
CA TYR A 50 21.64 -17.77 -17.03
C TYR A 50 21.04 -19.17 -16.86
N MET A 51 20.12 -19.58 -17.74
CA MET A 51 19.41 -20.86 -17.66
C MET A 51 20.03 -21.96 -18.54
N GLU A 52 21.20 -21.71 -19.16
CA GLU A 52 21.96 -22.64 -20.01
C GLU A 52 22.89 -23.61 -19.25
#